data_AF-A0A969N0V1-F1
#
_entry.id   AF-A0A969N0V1-F1
#
_cell.length_a   1.000
_cell.length_b   1.000
_cell.length_c   1.000
_cell.angle_alpha   90.00
_cell.angle_beta   90.00
_cell.angle_gamma   90.00
#
_symmetry.space_group_name_H-M   'P 1'
#
loop_
_entity.id
_entity.type
_entity.pdbx_description
1 polymer ?
#
loop_
_entity_poly.entity_id
_entity_poly.type
_entity_poly.pdbx_seq_one_letter_code
_entity_poly.pdbx_strand_id
1 'polypeptide(L)' 'MANLTANSFEQLRERINTAQSGDIITINTQRLALAGELPVINKDLTIRSVGDATISGSNAYRVFQVAGGNVVF' A
#
# COMPACT_ATOMS: atom_id res chain seq x y z
N MET A 1 -15.84 -3.91 -0.25
CA MET A 1 -14.83 -3.47 -1.23
C MET A 1 -14.99 -1.98 -1.46
N ALA A 2 -14.25 -1.21 -0.70
CA ALA A 2 -14.04 0.22 -0.89
C ALA A 2 -12.82 0.46 -1.80
N ASN A 3 -12.77 1.63 -2.42
CA ASN A 3 -11.57 2.13 -3.09
C ASN A 3 -10.98 3.28 -2.27
N LEU A 4 -9.77 3.08 -1.76
CA LEU A 4 -9.07 3.98 -0.86
C LEU A 4 -7.91 4.65 -1.58
N THR A 5 -7.93 5.97 -1.70
CA THR A 5 -6.83 6.70 -2.35
C THR A 5 -5.69 6.97 -1.36
N ALA A 6 -4.45 6.77 -1.81
CA ALA A 6 -3.24 7.17 -1.11
C ALA A 6 -2.36 8.06 -2.00
N ASN A 7 -2.02 9.25 -1.49
CA ASN A 7 -1.16 10.24 -2.14
C ASN A 7 0.17 10.46 -1.38
N SER A 8 0.31 9.88 -0.17
CA SER A 8 1.50 9.98 0.67
C SER A 8 1.79 8.67 1.42
N PHE A 9 2.96 8.57 2.05
CA PHE A 9 3.36 7.43 2.87
C PHE A 9 2.40 7.18 4.03
N GLU A 10 2.04 8.25 4.75
CA GLU A 10 1.15 8.22 5.91
C GLU A 10 -0.23 7.70 5.51
N GLN A 11 -0.74 8.18 4.36
CA GLN A 11 -2.01 7.70 3.81
C GLN A 11 -1.90 6.23 3.41
N LEU A 12 -0.86 5.81 2.70
CA LEU A 12 -0.69 4.40 2.32
C LEU A 12 -0.64 3.49 3.56
N ARG A 13 0.14 3.87 4.58
CA ARG A 13 0.23 3.17 5.86
C ARG A 13 -1.13 3.08 6.56
N GLU A 14 -1.85 4.18 6.66
CA GLU A 14 -3.19 4.22 7.24
C GLU A 14 -4.18 3.34 6.46
N ARG A 15 -4.17 3.41 5.12
CA ARG A 15 -5.05 2.62 4.26
C ARG A 15 -4.76 1.12 4.39
N ILE A 16 -3.51 0.68 4.41
CA ILE A 16 -3.17 -0.74 4.63
C ILE A 16 -3.67 -1.21 6.01
N ASN A 17 -3.53 -0.38 7.04
CA ASN A 17 -3.97 -0.71 8.39
C ASN A 17 -5.50 -0.84 8.49
N THR A 18 -6.22 0.10 7.89
CA THR A 18 -7.69 0.23 8.01
C THR A 18 -8.47 -0.52 6.95
N ALA A 19 -7.85 -0.89 5.83
CA ALA A 19 -8.49 -1.66 4.76
C ALA A 19 -9.05 -2.97 5.29
N GLN A 20 -10.25 -3.30 4.81
CA GLN A 20 -10.90 -4.59 5.01
C GLN A 20 -10.49 -5.56 3.90
N SER A 21 -10.74 -6.86 4.10
CA SER A 21 -10.43 -7.87 3.09
C SER A 21 -11.21 -7.60 1.80
N GLY A 22 -10.51 -7.61 0.67
CA GLY A 22 -11.03 -7.33 -0.66
C GLY A 22 -11.09 -5.84 -1.03
N ASP A 23 -10.58 -4.93 -0.21
CA ASP A 23 -10.49 -3.51 -0.58
C ASP A 23 -9.39 -3.25 -1.61
N ILE A 24 -9.54 -2.12 -2.30
CA ILE A 24 -8.57 -1.63 -3.29
C ILE A 24 -7.93 -0.34 -2.76
N ILE A 25 -6.61 -0.30 -2.72
CA ILE A 25 -5.84 0.93 -2.46
C ILE A 25 -5.33 1.46 -3.80
N THR A 26 -5.72 2.69 -4.16
CA THR A 26 -5.27 3.36 -5.37
C THR A 26 -4.19 4.40 -5.03
N ILE A 27 -2.97 4.16 -5.51
CA ILE A 27 -1.85 5.09 -5.46
C ILE A 27 -2.07 6.18 -6.51
N ASN A 28 -2.20 7.43 -6.05
CA ASN A 28 -2.43 8.60 -6.89
C ASN A 28 -1.26 9.60 -6.77
N THR A 29 -0.05 9.06 -6.82
CA THR A 29 1.20 9.81 -6.90
C THR A 29 2.23 8.98 -7.67
N GLN A 30 3.15 9.63 -8.38
CA GLN A 30 4.20 8.96 -9.14
C GLN A 30 5.30 8.38 -8.24
N ARG A 31 5.52 8.97 -7.07
CA ARG A 31 6.59 8.56 -6.16
C ARG A 31 6.14 8.58 -4.71
N LEU A 32 6.38 7.47 -4.04
CA LEU A 32 6.03 7.23 -2.64
C LEU A 32 7.28 6.71 -1.93
N ALA A 33 8.01 7.62 -1.29
CA ALA A 33 9.16 7.25 -0.46
C ALA A 33 8.67 6.88 0.94
N LEU A 34 9.05 5.71 1.43
CA LEU A 34 8.69 5.29 2.78
C LEU A 34 9.53 6.05 3.81
N ALA A 35 8.86 6.59 4.83
CA ALA A 35 9.50 7.19 6.01
C ALA A 35 9.54 6.22 7.21
N GLY A 36 9.05 4.99 7.02
CA GLY A 36 9.03 3.91 8.01
C GLY A 36 8.43 2.63 7.41
N GLU A 37 8.35 1.55 8.19
CA GLU A 37 7.73 0.30 7.73
C GLU A 37 6.22 0.49 7.45
N LEU A 38 5.72 -0.14 6.38
CA LEU A 38 4.27 -0.31 6.19
C LEU A 38 3.75 -1.42 7.11
N PRO A 39 2.46 -1.40 7.48
CA PRO A 39 1.87 -2.45 8.30
C PRO A 39 1.90 -3.78 7.56
N VAL A 40 1.97 -4.89 8.31
CA VAL A 40 1.90 -6.23 7.75
C VAL A 40 0.54 -6.44 7.08
N ILE A 41 0.55 -6.91 5.82
CA ILE A 41 -0.68 -7.27 5.10
C ILE A 41 -1.03 -8.72 5.45
N ASN A 42 -2.22 -8.92 6.01
CA ASN A 42 -2.72 -10.21 6.48
C ASN A 42 -4.16 -10.51 6.00
N LYS A 43 -4.54 -9.91 4.87
CA LYS A 43 -5.88 -9.89 4.31
C LYS A 43 -5.79 -9.76 2.79
N ASP A 44 -6.87 -10.08 2.08
CA ASP A 44 -6.90 -9.88 0.63
C ASP A 44 -6.89 -8.38 0.34
N LEU A 45 -5.97 -7.93 -0.49
CA LEU A 45 -5.78 -6.51 -0.78
C LEU A 45 -5.29 -6.32 -2.21
N THR A 46 -5.95 -5.43 -2.95
CA THR A 46 -5.43 -4.95 -4.24
C THR A 46 -4.80 -3.59 -4.02
N ILE A 47 -3.55 -3.43 -4.43
CA ILE A 47 -2.88 -2.15 -4.50
C ILE A 47 -2.67 -1.87 -5.99
N ARG A 48 -3.06 -0.70 -6.46
CA ARG A 48 -2.90 -0.31 -7.86
C ARG A 48 -2.54 1.16 -7.95
N SER A 49 -2.12 1.61 -9.12
CA SER A 49 -1.85 3.03 -9.37
C SER A 49 -2.72 3.58 -10.50
N VAL A 50 -2.97 4.89 -10.50
CA VAL A 50 -3.72 5.57 -11.59
C VAL A 50 -2.87 5.66 -12.88
N GLY A 51 -1.55 5.58 -12.74
CA GLY A 51 -0.55 5.49 -13.81
C GLY A 51 0.74 4.92 -13.25
N ASP A 52 1.90 5.20 -13.84
CA ASP A 52 3.16 4.69 -13.29
C ASP A 52 3.43 5.27 -11.89
N ALA A 53 3.75 4.39 -10.94
CA ALA A 53 4.07 4.76 -9.57
C ALA A 53 5.27 3.95 -9.05
N THR A 54 6.17 4.62 -8.34
CA THR A 54 7.28 3.97 -7.62
C THR A 54 7.05 4.07 -6.13
N ILE A 55 6.99 2.92 -5.45
CA ILE A 55 7.07 2.83 -3.99
C ILE A 55 8.49 2.42 -3.62
N SER A 56 9.20 3.29 -2.91
CA SER A 56 10.61 3.10 -2.56
C SER A 56 10.79 3.02 -1.06
N GLY A 57 11.29 1.89 -0.58
CA GLY A 57 11.82 1.75 0.78
C GLY A 57 13.21 2.36 0.97
N SER A 58 13.83 2.87 -0.12
CA SER A 58 15.16 3.50 -0.12
C SER A 58 16.25 2.66 0.54
N ASN A 59 16.17 1.33 0.41
CA ASN A 59 17.02 0.34 1.08
C ASN A 59 16.99 0.37 2.62
N ALA A 60 16.18 1.24 3.23
CA ALA A 60 16.01 1.34 4.67
C ALA A 60 14.80 0.53 5.18
N TYR A 61 13.77 0.38 4.34
CA TYR A 61 12.50 -0.23 4.72
C TYR A 61 12.06 -1.29 3.71
N ARG A 62 11.40 -2.36 4.19
CA ARG A 62 10.65 -3.27 3.32
C ARG A 62 9.43 -2.57 2.78
N VAL A 63 9.17 -2.75 1.47
CA VAL A 63 7.99 -2.17 0.83
C VAL A 63 6.73 -2.90 1.28
N PHE A 64 6.64 -4.21 1.06
CA PHE A 64 5.52 -5.02 1.53
C PHE A 64 6.01 -6.21 2.35
N GLN A 65 5.35 -6.44 3.48
CA GLN A 65 5.42 -7.70 4.22
C GLN A 65 4.02 -8.33 4.20
N VAL A 66 3.92 -9.51 3.59
CA VAL A 66 2.66 -10.25 3.47
C VAL A 66 2.73 -11.49 4.36
N ALA A 67 1.80 -11.59 5.31
CA ALA A 67 1.68 -12.71 6.25
C ALA A 67 0.43 -13.56 6.02
N GLY A 68 -0.49 -13.12 5.17
CA GLY A 68 -1.71 -13.86 4.82
C GLY A 68 -2.58 -13.11 3.81
N GLY A 69 -3.54 -13.83 3.23
CA GLY A 69 -4.40 -13.34 2.14
C GLY A 69 -3.69 -13.33 0.79
N ASN A 70 -4.40 -12.81 -0.22
CA ASN A 70 -3.89 -12.57 -1.56
C ASN A 70 -3.60 -11.08 -1.78
N VAL A 71 -2.37 -10.76 -2.17
CA VAL A 71 -1.96 -9.38 -2.48
C VAL A 71 -1.68 -9.26 -3.96
N VAL A 72 -2.42 -8.37 -4.62
CA VAL A 72 -2.19 -7.99 -6.03
C VAL A 72 -1.63 -6.58 -6.04
N PHE A 73 -0.48 -6.38 -6.72
CA PHE A 73 0.20 -5.10 -6.88
C PHE A 73 0.45 -4.82 -8.36
#